data_AF-A0A0F9C4R8-F1
#
_entry.id   AF-A0A0F9C4R8-F1
#
_cell.length_a   1.000
_cell.length_b   1.000
_cell.length_c   1.000
_cell.angle_alpha   90.00
_cell.angle_beta   90.00
_cell.angle_gamma   90.00
#
_symmetry.space_group_name_H-M   'P 1'
#
loop_
_entity.id
_entity.type
_entity.pdbx_description
1 polymer ?
#
loop_
_entity_poly.entity_id
_entity_poly.type
_entity_poly.pdbx_seq_one_letter_code
_entity_poly.pdbx_strand_id
1 'polypeptide(L)' 'MDVVGYVRVSTGRQAKEGISLDSQEARTRKWADLQGAKRVVIE' A
#
# COMPACT_ATOMS: atom_id res chain seq x y z
N MET A 1 -16.99 4.17 1.40
CA MET A 1 -16.41 4.27 0.06
C MET A 1 -15.46 3.10 -0.12
N ASP A 2 -15.50 2.45 -1.27
CA ASP A 2 -14.59 1.35 -1.60
C ASP A 2 -13.43 1.92 -2.41
N VAL A 3 -12.21 1.55 -2.06
CA VAL A 3 -10.99 2.14 -2.64
C VAL A 3 -10.02 1.06 -3.08
N VAL A 4 -9.22 1.39 -4.10
CA VAL A 4 -8.11 0.57 -4.58
C VAL A 4 -6.82 1.32 -4.28
N GLY A 5 -5.88 0.66 -3.61
CA GLY A 5 -4.53 1.14 -3.41
C GLY A 5 -3.57 0.43 -4.36
N TYR A 6 -2.61 1.17 -4.92
CA TYR A 6 -1.58 0.60 -5.80
C TYR A 6 -0.21 0.84 -5.18
N VAL A 7 0.60 -0.21 -5.09
CA VAL A 7 1.98 -0.12 -4.58
C VAL A 7 2.94 -0.77 -5.56
N ARG A 8 4.11 -0.15 -5.74
CA ARG A 8 5.15 -0.67 -6.63
C ARG A 8 6.54 -0.28 -6.16
N VAL A 9 7.52 -1.02 -6.66
CA VAL A 9 8.92 -0.61 -6.64
C VAL A 9 9.42 -0.45 -8.07
N SER A 10 10.41 0.42 -8.25
CA SER A 10 11.00 0.65 -9.57
C SER A 10 11.97 -0.45 -9.98
N THR A 11 12.56 -1.17 -9.02
CA THR A 11 13.58 -2.18 -9.27
C THR A 11 13.45 -3.38 -8.31
N GLY A 12 13.97 -4.53 -8.73
CA GLY A 12 14.03 -5.72 -7.87
C GLY A 12 14.91 -5.54 -6.64
N ARG A 13 15.94 -4.68 -6.69
CA ARG A 13 16.78 -4.37 -5.52
C ARG A 13 15.99 -3.64 -4.45
N GLN A 14 15.12 -2.70 -4.82
CA GLN A 14 14.24 -2.01 -3.87
C GLN A 14 13.22 -2.93 -3.22
N ALA A 15 12.75 -3.99 -3.91
CA ALA A 15 11.89 -5.00 -3.29
C ALA A 15 12.59 -5.74 -2.13
N LYS A 16 13.92 -5.88 -2.20
CA LYS A 16 14.73 -6.63 -1.24
C LYS A 16 15.35 -5.76 -0.14
N GLU A 17 15.76 -4.54 -0.50
CA GLU A 17 16.60 -3.67 0.35
C GLU A 17 15.96 -2.30 0.66
N GLY A 18 14.88 -1.92 -0.05
CA GLY A 18 14.21 -0.63 0.11
C GLY A 18 13.09 -0.64 1.15
N ILE A 19 12.24 0.40 1.14
CA ILE A 19 10.94 0.34 1.83
C ILE A 19 10.15 -0.81 1.18
N SER A 20 9.95 -1.88 1.95
CA SER A 20 9.28 -3.08 1.47
C SER A 20 7.90 -2.75 0.94
N LEU A 21 7.43 -3.52 -0.04
CA LEU A 21 6.05 -3.43 -0.53
C LEU A 21 5.06 -3.55 0.63
N ASP A 22 5.32 -4.43 1.59
CA ASP A 22 4.53 -4.59 2.82
C ASP A 22 4.42 -3.29 3.63
N SER A 23 5.51 -2.53 3.74
CA SER A 23 5.51 -1.25 4.46
C SER A 23 4.66 -0.20 3.73
N GLN A 24 4.70 -0.19 2.39
CA GLN A 24 3.87 0.70 1.57
C GLN A 24 2.40 0.29 1.69
N GLU A 25 2.10 -1.00 1.60
CA GLU A 25 0.76 -1.56 1.76
C GLU A 25 0.17 -1.19 3.13
N ALA A 26 0.92 -1.42 4.21
CA ALA A 26 0.48 -1.11 5.57
C ALA A 26 0.16 0.38 5.75
N ARG A 27 0.96 1.26 5.13
CA ARG A 27 0.71 2.71 5.16
C ARG A 27 -0.55 3.08 4.36
N THR A 28 -0.74 2.50 3.18
CA THR A 28 -1.92 2.72 2.35
C THR A 28 -3.19 2.27 3.06
N ARG A 29 -3.16 1.10 3.72
CA ARG A 29 -4.28 0.61 4.55
C ARG A 29 -4.59 1.56 5.70
N LYS A 30 -3.59 1.99 6.47
CA LYS A 30 -3.78 2.98 7.55
C LYS A 30 -4.39 4.29 7.06
N TRP A 31 -3.96 4.77 5.89
CA TRP A 31 -4.54 5.97 5.30
C TRP A 31 -6.01 5.75 4.95
N ALA A 32 -6.36 4.63 4.32
CA ALA A 32 -7.74 4.29 3.98
C ALA A 32 -8.64 4.23 5.23
N ASP A 33 -8.15 3.64 6.32
CA ASP A 33 -8.86 3.59 7.60
C ASP A 33 -9.11 5.00 8.16
N LEU A 34 -8.09 5.87 8.14
CA LEU A 34 -8.23 7.27 8.57
C LEU A 34 -9.22 8.07 7.73
N GLN A 35 -9.41 7.72 6.46
CA GLN A 35 -10.40 8.33 5.59
C GLN A 35 -11.81 7.72 5.75
N GLY A 36 -11.99 6.72 6.61
CA GLY A 36 -13.27 6.03 6.77
C GLY A 36 -13.66 5.19 5.55
N ALA A 37 -12.68 4.67 4.81
CA ALA A 37 -12.95 3.71 3.75
C ALA A 37 -13.63 2.47 4.33
N LYS A 38 -14.65 1.95 3.64
CA LYS A 38 -15.35 0.72 4.06
C LYS A 38 -14.56 -0.53 3.69
N ARG A 39 -13.77 -0.43 2.62
CA ARG A 39 -12.93 -1.50 2.10
C ARG A 39 -11.78 -0.89 1.30
N VAL A 40 -10.60 -1.48 1.46
CA VAL A 40 -9.42 -1.24 0.63
C VAL A 40 -8.88 -2.56 0.09
N VAL A 41 -8.74 -2.63 -1.23
CA VAL A 41 -8.00 -3.68 -1.93
C VAL A 41 -6.69 -3.08 -2.40
N ILE A 42 -5.59 -3.83 -2.26
CA ILE A 42 -4.27 -3.40 -2.70
C ILE A 42 -3.90 -4.27 -3.91
N GLU A 43 -3.54 -3.62 -5.02
CA GLU A 43 -3.09 -4.25 -6.27
C GLU A 43 -1.64 -3.87 -6.62
#